data_AF-A0A496W734-F1
#
_entry.id   AF-A0A496W734-F1
#
_cell.length_a   1.000
_cell.length_b   1.000
_cell.length_c   1.000
_cell.angle_alpha   90.00
_cell.angle_beta   90.00
_cell.angle_gamma   90.00
#
_symmetry.space_group_name_H-M   'P 1'
#
loop_
_entity.id
_entity.type
_entity.pdbx_description
1 polymer ?
#
loop_
_entity_poly.entity_id
_entity_poly.type
_entity_poly.pdbx_seq_one_letter_code
_entity_poly.pdbx_strand_id
1 'polypeptide(L)'
;MSLHPKTVAKALQEHFTGDIPVMKAPIAHKKLMTSIKSQLEKSKGIIISIYYSRRDNEPDKLCHFEVSDKEDGYYNSDSFTLKFNENNELMIKHFSSRAMVYQIEQIYTFIDRLKVEYQKKKARQLKREKINKLKQQAIVAKVKEIAKEDRFEFSVREYSIKLKLTVRIEGGKIVEFDIPYNKFQEVLKDLRSVIQDIRELQKSGISFKIRNDSGR
;
A
#
# COMPACT_ATOMS: atom_id res chain seq x y z
N MET A 1 -6.60 -0.79 1.18
CA MET A 1 -5.29 -0.72 0.51
C MET A 1 -5.09 -2.06 -0.14
N SER A 2 -5.01 -2.10 -1.47
CA SER A 2 -4.76 -3.34 -2.24
C SER A 2 -3.52 -4.09 -1.74
N LEU A 3 -3.51 -5.41 -1.86
CA LEU A 3 -2.34 -6.21 -1.52
C LEU A 3 -1.20 -5.91 -2.50
N HIS A 4 0.03 -6.27 -2.11
CA HIS A 4 1.15 -6.12 -3.04
C HIS A 4 0.97 -7.10 -4.22
N PRO A 5 1.20 -6.72 -5.49
CA PRO A 5 0.94 -7.60 -6.64
C PRO A 5 1.62 -8.97 -6.52
N LYS A 6 2.87 -9.00 -6.03
CA LYS A 6 3.59 -10.26 -5.76
C LYS A 6 2.90 -11.16 -4.74
N THR A 7 2.24 -10.60 -3.73
CA THR A 7 1.47 -11.36 -2.73
C THR A 7 0.28 -12.05 -3.39
N VAL A 8 -0.48 -11.33 -4.23
CA VAL A 8 -1.64 -11.89 -4.91
C VAL A 8 -1.21 -12.90 -5.99
N ALA A 9 -0.15 -12.62 -6.75
CA ALA A 9 0.40 -13.54 -7.74
C ALA A 9 0.81 -14.88 -7.09
N LYS A 10 1.52 -14.83 -5.97
CA LYS A 10 1.89 -16.00 -5.19
C LYS A 10 0.65 -16.75 -4.68
N ALA A 11 -0.34 -16.04 -4.12
CA ALA A 11 -1.57 -16.65 -3.64
C ALA A 11 -2.34 -17.34 -4.78
N LEU A 12 -2.41 -16.73 -5.97
CA LEU A 12 -3.02 -17.35 -7.14
C LEU A 12 -2.32 -18.66 -7.54
N GLN A 13 -0.99 -18.62 -7.65
CA GLN A 13 -0.18 -19.78 -8.05
C GLN A 13 -0.30 -20.96 -7.07
N GLU A 14 -0.29 -20.68 -5.76
CA GLU A 14 -0.33 -21.71 -4.74
C GLU A 14 -1.74 -22.25 -4.47
N HIS A 15 -2.77 -21.44 -4.70
CA HIS A 15 -4.15 -21.79 -4.33
C HIS A 15 -4.88 -22.56 -5.43
N PHE A 16 -4.66 -22.16 -6.68
CA PHE A 16 -5.33 -22.74 -7.83
C PHE A 16 -4.46 -23.82 -8.46
N THR A 17 -4.50 -25.01 -7.85
CA THR A 17 -3.79 -26.21 -8.29
C THR A 17 -4.76 -27.36 -8.51
N GLY A 18 -4.41 -28.28 -9.40
CA GLY A 18 -5.23 -29.44 -9.75
C GLY A 18 -4.84 -30.00 -11.11
N ASP A 19 -5.50 -31.09 -11.51
CA ASP A 19 -5.16 -31.81 -12.74
C ASP A 19 -6.00 -31.36 -13.94
N ILE A 20 -7.31 -31.19 -13.74
CA ILE A 20 -8.27 -30.89 -14.82
C ILE A 20 -8.98 -29.56 -14.52
N PRO A 21 -8.77 -28.50 -15.32
CA PRO A 21 -9.49 -27.25 -15.17
C PRO A 21 -11.00 -27.42 -15.32
N VAL A 22 -11.78 -26.52 -14.72
CA VAL A 22 -13.22 -26.46 -14.93
C VAL A 22 -13.49 -26.08 -16.38
N MET A 23 -13.94 -27.06 -17.17
CA MET A 23 -14.34 -26.89 -18.55
C MET A 23 -15.86 -26.91 -18.70
N LYS A 24 -16.40 -26.04 -19.55
CA LYS A 24 -17.82 -26.03 -19.92
C LYS A 24 -17.98 -25.70 -21.40
N ALA A 25 -18.98 -26.27 -22.06
CA ALA A 25 -19.34 -25.84 -23.40
C ALA A 25 -19.71 -24.34 -23.41
N PRO A 26 -19.43 -23.59 -24.50
CA PRO A 26 -19.71 -22.16 -24.59
C PRO A 26 -21.12 -21.74 -24.17
N ILE A 27 -22.12 -22.57 -24.52
CA ILE A 27 -23.53 -22.36 -24.17
C ILE A 27 -23.79 -22.37 -22.65
N ALA A 28 -22.96 -23.05 -21.87
CA ALA A 28 -23.10 -23.17 -20.43
C ALA A 28 -22.29 -22.12 -19.65
N HIS A 29 -21.44 -21.33 -20.32
CA HIS A 29 -20.58 -20.33 -19.68
C HIS A 29 -21.40 -19.29 -18.91
N LYS A 30 -22.41 -18.71 -19.57
CA LYS A 30 -23.27 -17.68 -18.98
C LYS A 30 -23.96 -18.17 -17.71
N LYS A 31 -24.55 -19.38 -17.75
CA LYS A 31 -25.24 -19.98 -16.59
C LYS A 31 -24.29 -20.15 -15.40
N LEU A 32 -23.08 -20.63 -15.64
CA LEU A 32 -22.07 -20.78 -14.59
C LEU A 32 -21.65 -19.41 -14.02
N MET A 33 -21.36 -18.43 -14.88
CA MET A 33 -20.97 -17.09 -14.44
C MET A 33 -22.05 -16.42 -13.60
N THR A 34 -23.33 -16.52 -13.98
CA THR A 34 -24.45 -16.03 -13.17
C THR A 34 -24.52 -16.71 -11.80
N SER A 35 -24.32 -18.04 -11.75
CA SER A 35 -24.30 -18.77 -10.48
C SER A 35 -23.15 -18.31 -9.57
N ILE A 36 -21.95 -18.13 -10.14
CA ILE A 36 -20.78 -17.68 -9.38
C ILE A 36 -21.00 -16.25 -8.88
N LYS A 37 -21.47 -15.33 -9.73
CA LYS A 37 -21.83 -13.96 -9.34
C LYS A 37 -22.79 -13.95 -8.15
N SER A 38 -23.89 -14.69 -8.24
CA SER A 38 -24.89 -14.75 -7.16
C SER A 38 -24.33 -15.30 -5.84
N GLN A 39 -23.40 -16.26 -5.88
CA GLN A 39 -22.75 -16.76 -4.67
C GLN A 39 -21.73 -15.77 -4.10
N LEU A 40 -20.99 -15.06 -4.97
CA LEU A 40 -20.04 -14.03 -4.56
C LEU A 40 -20.74 -12.80 -3.95
N GLU A 41 -21.89 -12.38 -4.48
CA GLU A 41 -22.71 -11.28 -3.94
C GLU A 41 -23.16 -11.54 -2.49
N LYS A 42 -23.37 -12.80 -2.12
CA LYS A 42 -23.74 -13.19 -0.75
C LYS A 42 -22.56 -13.12 0.22
N SER A 43 -21.34 -12.99 -0.29
CA SER A 43 -20.13 -13.01 0.53
C SER A 43 -19.77 -11.60 0.99
N LYS A 44 -19.68 -11.41 2.31
CA LYS A 44 -19.27 -10.13 2.90
C LYS A 44 -17.88 -9.69 2.41
N GLY A 45 -17.73 -8.40 2.09
CA GLY A 45 -16.45 -7.82 1.65
C GLY A 45 -16.08 -8.15 0.20
N ILE A 46 -17.07 -8.57 -0.60
CA ILE A 46 -16.96 -8.69 -2.05
C ILE A 46 -17.90 -7.67 -2.70
N ILE A 47 -17.39 -6.94 -3.69
CA ILE A 47 -18.19 -6.06 -4.52
C ILE A 47 -18.15 -6.61 -5.94
N ILE A 48 -19.30 -6.97 -6.51
CA ILE A 48 -19.38 -7.30 -7.93
C ILE A 48 -19.34 -6.01 -8.73
N SER A 49 -18.36 -5.92 -9.64
CA SER A 49 -18.24 -4.75 -10.49
C SER A 49 -19.09 -4.91 -11.74
N ILE A 50 -19.94 -3.92 -11.99
CA ILE A 50 -20.66 -3.75 -13.26
C ILE A 50 -19.81 -3.06 -14.33
N TYR A 51 -18.60 -2.61 -13.98
CA TYR A 51 -17.70 -1.95 -14.93
C TYR A 51 -16.97 -2.99 -15.77
N TYR A 52 -17.37 -3.09 -17.03
CA TYR A 52 -16.69 -3.89 -18.05
C TYR A 52 -15.77 -2.98 -18.86
N SER A 53 -14.64 -3.53 -19.32
CA SER A 53 -13.83 -2.81 -20.31
C SER A 53 -14.63 -2.68 -21.61
N ARG A 54 -14.47 -1.58 -22.36
CA ARG A 54 -15.00 -1.51 -23.75
C ARG A 54 -14.48 -2.63 -24.66
N ARG A 55 -13.40 -3.32 -24.26
CA ARG A 55 -12.82 -4.47 -24.95
C ARG A 55 -13.46 -5.81 -24.56
N ASP A 56 -14.33 -5.81 -23.56
CA ASP A 56 -15.06 -6.99 -23.11
C ASP A 56 -16.34 -7.11 -23.94
N ASN A 57 -16.26 -7.82 -25.07
CA ASN A 57 -17.36 -7.92 -26.03
C ASN A 57 -18.56 -8.73 -25.51
N GLU A 58 -18.42 -9.45 -24.38
CA GLU A 58 -19.44 -10.35 -23.82
C GLU A 58 -19.47 -10.28 -22.27
N PRO A 59 -20.03 -9.19 -21.68
CA PRO A 59 -20.03 -8.96 -20.22
C PRO A 59 -20.74 -10.08 -19.43
N ASP A 60 -21.71 -10.74 -20.05
CA ASP A 60 -22.44 -11.87 -19.47
C ASP A 60 -21.61 -13.14 -19.29
N LYS A 61 -20.46 -13.24 -19.96
CA LYS A 61 -19.52 -14.37 -19.84
C LYS A 61 -18.34 -14.08 -18.92
N LEU A 62 -18.35 -12.92 -18.27
CA LEU A 62 -17.31 -12.48 -17.34
C LEU A 62 -17.90 -12.28 -15.95
N CYS A 63 -17.10 -12.52 -14.92
CA CYS A 63 -17.41 -12.09 -13.56
C CYS A 63 -16.26 -11.25 -13.03
N HIS A 64 -16.50 -9.93 -12.92
CA HIS A 64 -15.58 -8.99 -12.29
C HIS A 64 -16.01 -8.79 -10.84
N PHE A 65 -15.07 -8.95 -9.92
CA PHE A 65 -15.32 -8.72 -8.50
C PHE A 65 -14.12 -8.12 -7.82
N GLU A 66 -14.36 -7.39 -6.74
CA GLU A 66 -13.35 -6.77 -5.92
C GLU A 66 -13.38 -7.37 -4.52
N VAL A 67 -12.21 -7.65 -3.99
CA VAL A 67 -12.05 -8.06 -2.60
C VAL A 67 -11.46 -6.89 -1.83
N SER A 68 -12.09 -6.51 -0.73
CA SER A 68 -11.66 -5.38 0.11
C SER A 68 -11.69 -5.71 1.60
N ASP A 69 -10.84 -5.02 2.37
CA ASP A 69 -10.86 -5.02 3.85
C ASP A 69 -11.96 -4.10 4.43
N LYS A 70 -12.61 -3.29 3.59
CA LYS A 70 -13.65 -2.33 3.99
C LYS A 70 -14.84 -2.43 3.05
N GLU A 71 -16.04 -2.27 3.59
CA GLU A 71 -17.29 -2.33 2.81
C GLU A 71 -17.38 -1.19 1.77
N ASP A 72 -16.78 -0.02 2.01
CA ASP A 72 -17.05 1.20 1.23
C ASP A 72 -15.84 1.87 0.55
N GLY A 73 -14.87 1.13 -0.01
CA GLY A 73 -13.63 1.74 -0.53
C GLY A 73 -13.12 1.23 -1.87
N TYR A 74 -13.58 1.82 -2.98
CA TYR A 74 -13.13 1.51 -4.35
C TYR A 74 -11.62 1.67 -4.59
N TYR A 75 -10.94 2.64 -3.95
CA TYR A 75 -9.51 2.92 -4.21
C TYR A 75 -8.53 1.94 -3.55
N ASN A 76 -9.04 0.87 -2.94
CA ASN A 76 -8.33 0.15 -1.90
C ASN A 76 -8.58 -1.37 -1.92
N SER A 77 -9.12 -1.88 -3.02
CA SER A 77 -9.45 -3.28 -3.29
C SER A 77 -8.48 -3.92 -4.30
N ASP A 78 -8.45 -5.26 -4.31
CA ASP A 78 -7.86 -6.03 -5.42
C ASP A 78 -9.00 -6.52 -6.32
N SER A 79 -8.93 -6.19 -7.62
CA SER A 79 -9.96 -6.53 -8.60
C SER A 79 -9.59 -7.81 -9.36
N PHE A 80 -10.54 -8.72 -9.46
CA PHE A 80 -10.39 -10.02 -10.10
C PHE A 80 -11.39 -10.19 -11.23
N THR A 81 -10.97 -10.90 -12.27
CA THR A 81 -11.83 -11.28 -13.39
C THR A 81 -11.84 -12.79 -13.51
N LEU A 82 -13.01 -13.40 -13.45
CA LEU A 82 -13.26 -14.76 -13.88
C LEU A 82 -13.75 -14.77 -15.31
N LYS A 83 -13.17 -15.66 -16.13
CA LYS A 83 -13.57 -15.85 -17.52
C LYS A 83 -13.13 -17.21 -18.04
N PHE A 84 -13.76 -17.67 -19.11
CA PHE A 84 -13.26 -18.79 -19.89
C PHE A 84 -12.18 -18.32 -20.87
N ASN A 85 -11.17 -19.16 -21.12
CA ASN A 85 -10.19 -18.97 -22.18
C ASN A 85 -10.68 -19.57 -23.51
N GLU A 86 -9.81 -19.53 -24.53
CA GLU A 86 -10.09 -20.08 -25.87
C GLU A 86 -10.33 -21.60 -25.87
N ASN A 87 -9.77 -22.31 -24.89
CA ASN A 87 -9.97 -23.75 -24.67
C ASN A 87 -11.22 -24.07 -23.84
N ASN A 88 -12.05 -23.07 -23.51
CA ASN A 88 -13.21 -23.20 -22.63
C ASN A 88 -12.86 -23.64 -21.19
N GLU A 89 -11.66 -23.30 -20.72
CA GLU A 89 -11.21 -23.53 -19.35
C GLU A 89 -11.45 -22.26 -18.52
N LEU A 90 -12.04 -22.42 -17.34
CA LEU A 90 -12.27 -21.32 -16.42
C LEU A 90 -10.94 -20.84 -15.82
N MET A 91 -10.70 -19.53 -15.87
CA MET A 91 -9.55 -18.89 -15.27
C MET A 91 -9.92 -17.66 -14.45
N ILE A 92 -9.09 -17.37 -13.45
CA ILE A 92 -9.11 -16.14 -12.67
C ILE A 92 -7.90 -15.28 -13.04
N LYS A 93 -8.11 -13.96 -13.12
CA LYS A 93 -7.08 -12.98 -13.49
C LYS A 93 -7.04 -11.82 -12.48
N HIS A 94 -5.84 -11.35 -12.19
CA HIS A 94 -5.54 -10.12 -11.44
C HIS A 94 -4.35 -9.41 -12.10
N PHE A 95 -4.57 -8.25 -12.72
CA PHE A 95 -3.57 -7.55 -13.54
C PHE A 95 -2.88 -8.48 -14.56
N SER A 96 -1.57 -8.69 -14.43
CA SER A 96 -0.76 -9.59 -15.27
C SER A 96 -0.73 -11.04 -14.78
N SER A 97 -1.24 -11.30 -13.57
CA SER A 97 -1.27 -12.64 -12.97
C SER A 97 -2.57 -13.36 -13.33
N ARG A 98 -2.49 -14.67 -13.55
CA ARG A 98 -3.63 -15.52 -13.87
C ARG A 98 -3.42 -16.94 -13.36
N ALA A 99 -4.50 -17.66 -13.10
CA ALA A 99 -4.49 -19.07 -12.77
C ALA A 99 -5.73 -19.77 -13.35
N MET A 100 -5.62 -21.07 -13.65
CA MET A 100 -6.77 -21.90 -14.03
C MET A 100 -7.55 -22.30 -12.78
N VAL A 101 -8.87 -22.37 -12.88
CA VAL A 101 -9.74 -22.82 -11.79
C VAL A 101 -10.02 -24.30 -11.99
N TYR A 102 -9.68 -25.13 -11.00
CA TYR A 102 -9.87 -26.59 -11.07
C TYR A 102 -11.15 -27.04 -10.34
N GLN A 103 -11.55 -26.29 -9.31
CA GLN A 103 -12.81 -26.47 -8.59
C GLN A 103 -13.42 -25.10 -8.29
N ILE A 104 -14.75 -24.97 -8.37
CA ILE A 104 -15.42 -23.67 -8.14
C ILE A 104 -15.21 -23.20 -6.70
N GLU A 105 -15.14 -24.14 -5.76
CA GLU A 105 -14.89 -23.94 -4.34
C GLU A 105 -13.52 -23.29 -4.07
N GLN A 106 -12.55 -23.45 -4.98
CA GLN A 106 -11.26 -22.77 -4.88
C GLN A 106 -11.42 -21.25 -4.94
N ILE A 107 -12.43 -20.72 -5.64
CA ILE A 107 -12.68 -19.28 -5.73
C ILE A 107 -13.03 -18.72 -4.35
N TYR A 108 -13.95 -19.36 -3.63
CA TYR A 108 -14.41 -18.89 -2.33
C TYR A 108 -13.32 -19.00 -1.26
N THR A 109 -12.63 -20.13 -1.20
CA THR A 109 -11.51 -20.32 -0.28
C THR A 109 -10.33 -19.40 -0.59
N PHE A 110 -10.12 -19.03 -1.87
CA PHE A 110 -9.13 -18.05 -2.27
C PHE A 110 -9.48 -16.66 -1.72
N ILE A 111 -10.74 -16.27 -1.81
CA ILE A 111 -11.21 -14.99 -1.25
C ILE A 111 -10.99 -14.94 0.27
N ASP A 112 -11.30 -16.01 0.98
CA ASP A 112 -11.05 -16.09 2.43
C ASP A 112 -9.55 -15.97 2.75
N ARG A 113 -8.69 -16.61 1.95
CA ARG A 113 -7.24 -16.45 2.06
C ARG A 113 -6.80 -15.00 1.84
N LEU A 114 -7.37 -14.29 0.86
CA LEU A 114 -7.07 -12.87 0.63
C LEU A 114 -7.51 -12.01 1.81
N LYS A 115 -8.70 -12.25 2.38
CA LYS A 115 -9.17 -11.56 3.58
C LYS A 115 -8.20 -11.71 4.76
N VAL A 116 -7.64 -12.90 4.96
CA VAL A 116 -6.61 -13.13 5.99
C VAL A 116 -5.35 -12.30 5.71
N GLU A 117 -4.89 -12.22 4.46
CA GLU A 117 -3.73 -11.40 4.10
C GLU A 117 -4.00 -9.89 4.29
N TYR A 118 -5.21 -9.43 4.03
CA TYR A 118 -5.64 -8.07 4.36
C TYR A 118 -5.57 -7.80 5.86
N GLN A 119 -6.07 -8.70 6.71
CA GLN A 119 -5.98 -8.54 8.16
C GLN A 119 -4.52 -8.50 8.64
N LYS A 120 -3.66 -9.38 8.12
CA LYS A 120 -2.22 -9.36 8.42
C LYS A 120 -1.58 -8.03 8.02
N LYS A 121 -1.91 -7.51 6.82
CA LYS A 121 -1.40 -6.22 6.35
C LYS A 121 -1.84 -5.07 7.27
N LYS A 122 -3.11 -5.03 7.64
CA LYS A 122 -3.68 -4.03 8.56
C LYS A 122 -3.00 -4.08 9.93
N ALA A 123 -2.83 -5.28 10.51
CA ALA A 123 -2.14 -5.46 11.77
C ALA A 123 -0.69 -4.96 11.72
N ARG A 124 0.04 -5.26 10.64
CA ARG A 124 1.41 -4.75 10.42
C ARG A 124 1.44 -3.22 10.31
N GLN A 125 0.47 -2.63 9.61
CA GLN A 125 0.36 -1.17 9.49
C GLN A 125 0.13 -0.52 10.86
N LEU A 126 -0.85 -1.00 11.63
CA LEU A 126 -1.15 -0.49 12.98
C LEU A 126 0.06 -0.60 13.91
N LYS A 127 0.77 -1.74 13.85
CA LYS A 127 2.02 -1.92 14.61
C LYS A 127 3.07 -0.88 14.22
N ARG A 128 3.27 -0.65 12.92
CA ARG A 128 4.22 0.35 12.42
C ARG A 128 3.85 1.76 12.85
N GLU A 129 2.58 2.13 12.76
CA GLU A 129 2.07 3.45 13.18
C GLU A 129 2.32 3.68 14.67
N LYS A 130 2.03 2.70 15.53
CA LYS A 130 2.33 2.78 16.97
C LYS A 130 3.82 2.98 17.24
N ILE A 131 4.69 2.21 16.58
CA ILE A 131 6.14 2.34 16.73
C ILE A 131 6.62 3.72 16.26
N ASN A 132 6.14 4.20 15.11
CA ASN A 132 6.52 5.50 14.56
C ASN A 132 6.07 6.64 15.48
N LYS A 133 4.88 6.54 16.08
CA LYS A 133 4.38 7.54 17.05
C LYS A 133 5.29 7.65 18.28
N LEU A 134 5.76 6.51 18.82
CA LEU A 134 6.73 6.51 19.92
C LEU A 134 8.06 7.14 19.51
N LYS A 135 8.58 6.79 18.32
CA LYS A 135 9.82 7.38 17.78
C LYS A 135 9.69 8.89 17.59
N GLN A 136 8.56 9.35 17.05
CA GLN A 136 8.26 10.75 16.89
C GLN A 136 8.30 11.47 18.25
N GLN A 137 7.65 10.94 19.27
CA GLN A 137 7.65 11.55 20.61
C GLN A 137 9.09 11.68 21.15
N ALA A 138 9.92 10.65 20.96
CA ALA A 138 11.33 10.69 21.35
C ALA A 138 12.13 11.76 20.57
N ILE A 139 11.94 11.86 19.25
CA ILE A 139 12.58 12.89 18.42
C ILE A 139 12.16 14.29 18.88
N VAL A 140 10.86 14.53 19.02
CA VAL A 140 10.33 15.84 19.43
C VAL A 140 10.82 16.21 20.83
N ALA A 141 10.85 15.27 21.77
CA ALA A 141 11.37 15.51 23.11
C ALA A 141 12.85 15.93 23.07
N LYS A 142 13.69 15.24 22.29
CA LYS A 142 15.11 15.58 22.17
C LYS A 142 15.32 16.94 21.48
N VAL A 143 14.56 17.23 20.43
CA VAL A 143 14.62 18.54 19.76
C VAL A 143 14.17 19.66 20.70
N LYS A 144 13.13 19.44 21.52
CA LYS A 144 12.70 20.43 22.54
C LYS A 144 13.80 20.73 23.56
N GLU A 145 14.51 19.71 24.02
CA GLU A 145 15.65 19.86 24.93
C GLU A 145 16.75 20.73 24.29
N ILE A 146 17.19 20.38 23.08
CA ILE A 146 18.21 21.12 22.33
C ILE A 146 17.75 22.56 22.04
N ALA A 147 16.49 22.75 21.63
CA ALA A 147 15.91 24.06 21.35
C ALA A 147 15.85 24.96 22.58
N LYS A 148 15.57 24.39 23.76
CA LYS A 148 15.57 25.12 25.03
C LYS A 148 16.98 25.57 25.42
N GLU A 149 17.97 24.69 25.28
CA GLU A 149 19.36 24.98 25.62
C GLU A 149 19.98 26.01 24.65
N ASP A 150 19.79 25.80 23.34
CA ASP A 150 20.44 26.60 22.30
C ASP A 150 19.57 27.78 21.83
N ARG A 151 18.40 27.96 22.44
CA ARG A 151 17.44 29.06 22.22
C ARG A 151 17.10 29.27 20.74
N PHE A 152 16.56 28.24 20.10
CA PHE A 152 16.03 28.34 18.74
C PHE A 152 14.58 27.89 18.65
N GLU A 153 13.88 28.39 17.63
CA GLU A 153 12.51 27.99 17.32
C GLU A 153 12.51 26.87 16.28
N PHE A 154 11.55 25.95 16.41
CA PHE A 154 11.40 24.86 15.46
C PHE A 154 9.93 24.46 15.27
N SER A 155 9.66 23.77 14.17
CA SER A 155 8.40 23.08 13.92
C SER A 155 8.67 21.69 13.36
N VAL A 156 7.69 20.79 13.47
CA VAL A 156 7.80 19.43 12.95
C VAL A 156 6.61 19.10 12.07
N ARG A 157 6.86 18.33 11.01
CA ARG A 157 5.82 17.76 10.15
C ARG A 157 6.02 16.27 10.02
N GLU A 158 4.95 15.53 10.27
CA GLU A 158 4.96 14.07 10.29
C GLU A 158 4.74 13.51 8.89
N TYR A 159 5.52 12.48 8.55
CA TYR A 159 5.29 11.63 7.38
C TYR A 159 5.26 10.16 7.81
N SER A 160 4.84 9.28 6.90
CA SER A 160 4.74 7.84 7.16
C SER A 160 6.10 7.16 7.38
N ILE A 161 7.19 7.71 6.83
CA ILE A 161 8.54 7.12 6.85
C ILE A 161 9.59 8.00 7.56
N LYS A 162 9.28 9.27 7.81
CA LYS A 162 10.21 10.25 8.36
C LYS A 162 9.48 11.32 9.18
N LEU A 163 10.23 12.03 9.99
CA LEU A 163 9.83 13.31 10.57
C LEU A 163 10.60 14.41 9.85
N LYS A 164 9.91 15.46 9.41
CA LYS A 164 10.54 16.66 8.87
C LYS A 164 10.63 17.70 9.98
N LEU A 165 11.84 18.07 10.36
CA LEU A 165 12.12 19.10 11.34
C LEU A 165 12.49 20.38 10.60
N THR A 166 11.83 21.49 10.92
CA THR A 166 12.18 22.81 10.41
C THR A 166 12.70 23.65 11.56
N VAL A 167 13.92 24.15 11.45
CA VAL A 167 14.57 25.02 12.45
C VAL A 167 14.67 26.43 11.87
N ARG A 168 14.24 27.42 12.64
CA ARG A 168 14.43 28.84 12.30
C ARG A 168 15.80 29.29 12.78
N ILE A 169 16.53 29.95 11.89
CA ILE A 169 17.83 30.55 12.17
C ILE A 169 17.77 32.07 11.93
N GLU A 170 18.84 32.79 12.27
CA GLU A 170 18.89 34.25 12.20
C GLU A 170 18.61 34.78 10.79
N GLY A 171 18.04 35.99 10.70
CA GLY A 171 17.68 36.61 9.42
C GLY A 171 16.45 36.00 8.74
N GLY A 172 15.58 35.32 9.49
CA GLY A 172 14.32 34.75 8.98
C GLY A 172 14.48 33.52 8.11
N LYS A 173 15.69 32.95 8.04
CA LYS A 173 15.98 31.74 7.26
C LYS A 173 15.52 30.50 8.01
N ILE A 174 15.24 29.44 7.26
CA ILE A 174 14.84 28.14 7.80
C ILE A 174 15.75 27.04 7.25
N VAL A 175 15.98 26.02 8.07
CA VAL A 175 16.71 24.81 7.71
C VAL A 175 15.78 23.64 7.94
N GLU A 176 15.71 22.73 6.96
CA GLU A 176 14.86 21.56 7.03
C GLU A 176 15.71 20.29 7.12
N PHE A 177 15.41 19.46 8.12
CA PHE A 177 16.03 18.16 8.33
C PHE A 177 14.99 17.07 8.12
N ASP A 178 15.27 16.16 7.20
CA ASP A 178 14.53 14.92 7.08
C ASP A 178 15.14 13.87 8.01
N ILE A 179 14.37 13.41 9.01
CA ILE A 179 14.80 12.42 10.01
C ILE A 179 14.06 11.10 9.75
N PRO A 180 14.69 10.11 9.08
CA PRO A 180 14.06 8.81 8.85
C PRO A 180 13.83 8.06 10.17
N TYR A 181 12.64 7.48 10.37
CA TYR A 181 12.34 6.76 11.61
C TYR A 181 13.23 5.54 11.85
N ASN A 182 13.82 4.96 10.81
CA ASN A 182 14.76 3.85 10.92
C ASN A 182 16.19 4.28 11.30
N LYS A 183 16.53 5.57 11.19
CA LYS A 183 17.86 6.12 11.48
C LYS A 183 17.87 7.21 12.56
N PHE A 184 16.73 7.43 13.23
CA PHE A 184 16.57 8.60 14.09
C PHE A 184 17.60 8.66 15.23
N GLN A 185 18.03 7.52 15.79
CA GLN A 185 19.05 7.51 16.84
C GLN A 185 20.41 8.01 16.36
N GLU A 186 20.80 7.67 15.13
CA GLU A 186 22.05 8.15 14.51
C GLU A 186 21.93 9.65 14.24
N VAL A 187 20.86 10.06 13.56
CA VAL A 187 20.63 11.47 13.19
C VAL A 187 20.55 12.38 14.43
N LEU A 188 19.92 11.94 15.52
CA LEU A 188 19.78 12.74 16.73
C LEU A 188 21.09 12.97 17.50
N LYS A 189 22.12 12.13 17.32
CA LYS A 189 23.43 12.34 17.97
C LYS A 189 24.11 13.59 17.44
N ASP A 190 24.06 13.78 16.13
CA ASP A 190 24.78 14.87 15.45
C ASP A 190 23.89 16.09 15.19
N LEU A 191 22.58 15.99 15.45
CA LEU A 191 21.64 17.06 15.14
C LEU A 191 22.01 18.40 15.80
N ARG A 192 22.47 18.36 17.06
CA ARG A 192 22.83 19.57 17.80
C ARG A 192 24.04 20.26 17.18
N SER A 193 25.12 19.54 16.95
CA SER A 193 26.35 20.10 16.36
C SER A 193 26.07 20.66 14.97
N VAL A 194 25.32 19.93 14.13
CA VAL A 194 24.97 20.42 12.79
C VAL A 194 24.15 21.72 12.84
N ILE A 195 23.19 21.85 13.76
CA ILE A 195 22.42 23.10 13.92
C ILE A 195 23.34 24.24 14.36
N GLN A 196 24.28 23.98 15.28
CA GLN A 196 25.24 24.98 15.76
C GLN A 196 26.18 25.43 14.65
N ASP A 197 26.79 24.49 13.92
CA ASP A 197 27.69 24.76 12.79
C ASP A 197 27.00 25.63 11.73
N ILE A 198 25.75 25.30 11.38
CA ILE A 198 24.98 26.08 10.40
C ILE A 198 24.76 27.52 10.88
N ARG A 199 24.44 27.71 12.17
CA ARG A 199 24.23 29.05 12.74
C ARG A 199 25.54 29.85 12.77
N GLU A 200 26.65 29.21 13.14
CA GLU A 200 27.97 29.85 13.17
C GLU A 200 28.41 30.27 11.77
N LEU A 201 28.32 29.39 10.78
CA LEU A 201 28.65 29.70 9.39
C LEU A 201 27.85 30.91 8.87
N GLN A 202 26.55 30.98 9.19
CA GLN A 202 25.74 32.13 8.79
C GLN A 202 26.13 33.43 9.51
N LYS A 203 26.50 33.37 10.79
CA LYS A 203 27.03 34.54 11.53
C LYS A 203 28.34 35.05 10.94
N SER A 204 29.18 34.16 10.42
CA SER A 204 30.41 34.50 9.70
C SER A 204 30.16 35.09 8.31
N GLY A 205 28.90 35.30 7.90
CA GLY A 205 28.54 35.86 6.60
C GLY A 205 28.50 34.83 5.46
N ILE A 206 28.71 33.54 5.75
CA ILE A 206 28.66 32.49 4.74
C ILE A 206 27.19 32.14 4.47
N SER A 207 26.79 32.25 3.20
CA SER A 207 25.48 31.80 2.75
C SER A 207 25.64 30.56 1.86
N PHE A 208 24.78 29.57 2.08
CA PHE A 208 24.81 28.33 1.31
C PHE A 208 23.39 27.93 0.90
N LYS A 209 23.29 27.23 -0.22
CA LYS A 209 22.05 26.68 -0.75
C LYS A 209 22.30 25.23 -1.16
N ILE A 210 21.64 24.31 -0.47
CA ILE A 210 21.64 22.90 -0.87
C ILE A 210 20.64 22.75 -2.00
N ARG A 211 21.10 22.26 -3.15
CA ARG A 211 20.25 21.87 -4.27
C ARG A 211 20.14 20.36 -4.26
N ASN A 212 18.93 19.83 -4.45
CA ASN A 212 18.81 18.43 -4.78
C ASN A 212 19.50 18.22 -6.12
N ASP A 213 20.43 17.30 -6.18
CA ASP A 213 20.92 16.80 -7.46
C ASP A 213 19.77 16.00 -8.08
N SER A 214 18.96 16.69 -8.89
CA SER A 214 18.07 16.04 -9.83
C SER A 214 18.96 15.50 -10.95
N GLY A 215 19.70 14.43 -10.64
CA GLY A 215 20.53 13.74 -11.61
C GLY A 215 19.71 13.52 -12.87
N ARG A 216 20.15 14.17 -13.96
CA ARG A 216 19.80 13.75 -15.30
C ARG A 216 20.62 12.51 -15.63
#